data_AF-A0A8T4E8Y1-F1
#
_entry.id   AF-A0A8T4E8Y1-F1
#
_cell.length_a   1.000
_cell.length_b   1.000
_cell.length_c   1.000
_cell.angle_alpha   90.00
_cell.angle_beta   90.00
_cell.angle_gamma   90.00
#
_symmetry.space_group_name_H-M   'P 1'
#
loop_
_entity.id
_entity.type
_entity.pdbx_description
1 polymer ?
#
loop_
_entity_poly.entity_id
_entity_poly.type
_entity_poly.pdbx_seq_one_letter_code
_entity_poly.pdbx_strand_id
1 'polypeptide(L)'
;MGYLEIIVVVGIVFFLFRVWIVEIKLKSELDFRRRYFSRFFSYYTCLALAFGLSVYPLNIMVMIAFPILLVTSVWDINFIRKFQTQEHWAQKKNWAILERLTLHPPVVILAILMILFDARNYIQPPNLILMAFSIAILFIPFFIIDERWTKRYKWPEALIVIGLFFGSSVSLLISEALLWGVPIW
;
A
#
# COMPACT_ATOMS: atom_id res chain seq x y z
N MET A 1 -12.48 -19.18 14.96
CA MET A 1 -11.29 -18.70 15.71
C MET A 1 -10.06 -18.96 14.86
N GLY A 2 -9.59 -20.20 14.68
CA GLY A 2 -8.33 -20.57 13.96
C GLY A 2 -7.86 -19.76 12.74
N TYR A 3 -8.76 -19.25 11.89
CA TYR A 3 -8.39 -18.43 10.73
C TYR A 3 -7.85 -17.04 11.11
N LEU A 4 -8.31 -16.47 12.22
CA LEU A 4 -7.85 -15.15 12.68
C LEU A 4 -6.40 -15.23 13.16
N GLU A 5 -6.05 -16.27 13.93
CA GLU A 5 -4.69 -16.50 14.39
C GLU A 5 -3.76 -16.77 13.20
N ILE A 6 -4.21 -17.49 12.18
CA ILE A 6 -3.45 -17.70 10.95
C ILE A 6 -3.19 -16.36 10.23
N ILE A 7 -4.21 -15.51 10.07
CA ILE A 7 -4.06 -14.19 9.43
C ILE A 7 -3.06 -13.32 10.20
N VAL A 8 -3.14 -13.29 11.53
CA VAL A 8 -2.22 -12.55 12.40
C VAL A 8 -0.78 -13.04 12.22
N VAL A 9 -0.56 -14.35 12.26
CA VAL A 9 0.77 -14.94 12.05
C VAL A 9 1.31 -14.60 10.67
N VAL A 10 0.48 -14.74 9.62
CA VAL A 10 0.86 -14.36 8.25
C VAL A 10 1.24 -12.88 8.18
N GLY A 11 0.43 -12.00 8.79
CA GLY A 11 0.70 -10.56 8.82
C GLY A 11 2.02 -10.21 9.49
N ILE A 12 2.31 -10.80 10.66
CA ILE A 12 3.56 -10.57 11.40
C ILE A 12 4.76 -11.09 10.60
N VAL A 13 4.72 -12.35 10.14
CA VAL A 13 5.81 -12.95 9.37
C VAL A 13 6.06 -12.15 8.10
N PHE A 14 4.99 -11.74 7.41
CA PHE A 14 5.10 -10.97 6.19
C PHE A 14 5.64 -9.56 6.45
N PHE A 15 5.23 -8.89 7.53
CA PHE A 15 5.79 -7.61 7.95
C PHE A 15 7.30 -7.70 8.20
N LEU A 16 7.74 -8.67 8.99
CA LEU A 16 9.14 -8.90 9.30
C LEU A 16 9.95 -9.20 8.03
N PHE A 17 9.40 -10.04 7.15
CA PHE A 17 10.00 -10.33 5.85
C PHE A 17 10.15 -9.07 4.99
N ARG A 18 9.10 -8.22 4.92
CA ARG A 18 9.11 -6.96 4.16
C ARG A 18 10.15 -5.97 4.69
N VAL A 19 10.23 -5.80 6.01
CA VAL A 19 11.25 -4.95 6.63
C VAL A 19 12.64 -5.50 6.34
N TRP A 20 12.86 -6.81 6.51
CA TRP A 20 14.15 -7.44 6.24
C TRP A 20 14.57 -7.31 4.77
N ILE A 21 13.67 -7.56 3.81
CA ILE A 21 14.06 -7.53 2.39
C ILE A 21 14.38 -6.12 1.92
N VAL A 22 13.62 -5.11 2.38
CA VAL A 22 13.78 -3.71 1.95
C VAL A 22 14.91 -3.00 2.70
N GLU A 23 14.93 -3.09 4.03
CA GLU A 23 15.82 -2.28 4.86
C GLU A 23 17.17 -2.95 5.14
N ILE A 24 17.28 -4.27 4.95
CA ILE A 24 18.51 -5.03 5.20
C ILE A 24 19.04 -5.66 3.91
N LYS A 25 18.28 -6.57 3.27
CA LYS A 25 18.78 -7.40 2.16
C LYS A 25 19.07 -6.61 0.88
N LEU A 26 18.18 -5.68 0.51
CA LEU A 26 18.27 -4.89 -0.72
C LEU A 26 18.55 -3.41 -0.49
N LYS A 27 18.99 -3.03 0.72
CA LYS A 27 19.25 -1.63 1.11
C LYS A 27 20.11 -0.88 0.10
N SER A 28 21.22 -1.49 -0.35
CA SER A 28 22.15 -0.90 -1.31
C SER A 28 21.55 -0.75 -2.71
N GLU A 29 20.76 -1.72 -3.15
CA GLU A 29 20.23 -1.76 -4.51
C GLU A 29 19.01 -0.85 -4.70
N LEU A 30 18.17 -0.80 -3.66
CA LEU A 30 17.01 0.06 -3.65
C LEU A 30 17.43 1.52 -3.50
N ASP A 31 18.50 1.79 -2.75
CA ASP A 31 18.98 3.14 -2.46
C ASP A 31 17.81 4.03 -2.00
N PHE A 32 17.53 5.16 -2.66
CA PHE A 32 16.40 6.01 -2.36
C PHE A 32 15.03 5.36 -2.59
N ARG A 33 14.96 4.38 -3.51
CA ARG A 33 13.70 3.71 -3.87
C ARG A 33 13.09 3.00 -2.68
N ARG A 34 13.87 2.63 -1.64
CA ARG A 34 13.36 2.04 -0.39
C ARG A 34 12.32 2.93 0.30
N ARG A 35 12.33 4.23 0.03
CA ARG A 35 11.39 5.23 0.58
C ARG A 35 10.21 5.54 -0.33
N TYR A 36 10.01 4.77 -1.40
CA TYR A 36 8.84 4.95 -2.24
C TYR A 36 7.56 4.62 -1.49
N PHE A 37 6.53 5.39 -1.79
CA PHE A 37 5.23 5.31 -1.17
C PHE A 37 4.57 3.93 -1.23
N SER A 38 4.79 3.18 -2.32
CA SER A 38 4.28 1.80 -2.46
C SER A 38 4.75 0.85 -1.35
N ARG A 39 5.94 1.09 -0.77
CA ARG A 39 6.46 0.26 0.33
C ARG A 39 5.73 0.53 1.63
N PHE A 40 5.32 1.78 1.88
CA PHE A 40 4.51 2.13 3.03
C PHE A 40 3.12 1.50 2.96
N PHE A 41 2.50 1.47 1.77
CA PHE A 41 1.24 0.73 1.60
C PHE A 41 1.39 -0.74 1.94
N SER A 42 2.44 -1.40 1.44
CA SER A 42 2.75 -2.78 1.80
C SER A 42 2.91 -2.96 3.31
N TYR A 43 3.60 -2.04 4.01
CA TYR A 43 3.72 -2.09 5.47
C TYR A 43 2.37 -1.94 6.18
N TYR A 44 1.52 -0.99 5.77
CA TYR A 44 0.18 -0.82 6.35
C TYR A 44 -0.71 -2.04 6.13
N THR A 45 -0.62 -2.69 4.96
CA THR A 45 -1.29 -3.97 4.69
C THR A 45 -0.81 -5.07 5.61
N CYS A 46 0.51 -5.19 5.82
CA CYS A 46 1.05 -6.19 6.74
C CYS A 46 0.58 -5.93 8.18
N LEU A 47 0.54 -4.66 8.61
CA LEU A 47 0.02 -4.28 9.92
C LEU A 47 -1.47 -4.60 10.03
N ALA A 48 -2.28 -4.32 9.00
CA ALA A 48 -3.70 -4.67 8.98
C ALA A 48 -3.90 -6.17 9.23
N LEU A 49 -3.11 -7.01 8.55
CA LEU A 49 -3.13 -8.46 8.76
C LEU A 49 -2.60 -8.86 10.14
N ALA A 50 -1.54 -8.23 10.63
CA ALA A 50 -0.96 -8.51 11.95
C ALA A 50 -1.93 -8.20 13.10
N PHE A 51 -2.85 -7.26 12.89
CA PHE A 51 -3.97 -6.99 13.81
C PHE A 51 -5.25 -7.74 13.44
N GLY A 52 -5.19 -8.75 12.58
CA GLY A 52 -6.35 -9.58 12.22
C GLY A 52 -7.49 -8.78 11.57
N LEU A 53 -7.17 -7.68 10.87
CA LEU A 53 -8.12 -6.74 10.27
C LEU A 53 -9.05 -6.06 11.30
N SER A 54 -8.71 -6.06 12.59
CA SER A 54 -9.53 -5.41 13.62
C SER A 54 -9.35 -3.89 13.72
N VAL A 55 -8.29 -3.35 13.09
CA VAL A 55 -7.92 -1.94 13.18
C VAL A 55 -8.43 -1.19 11.96
N TYR A 56 -9.58 -0.51 12.11
CA TYR A 56 -10.26 0.21 11.03
C TYR A 56 -9.38 1.18 10.23
N PRO A 57 -8.52 2.03 10.84
CA PRO A 57 -7.64 2.91 10.08
C PRO A 57 -6.74 2.18 9.07
N LEU A 58 -6.19 1.02 9.46
CA LEU A 58 -5.31 0.24 8.58
C LEU A 58 -6.09 -0.38 7.43
N ASN A 59 -7.31 -0.86 7.69
CA ASN A 59 -8.20 -1.38 6.66
C ASN A 59 -8.58 -0.30 5.63
N ILE A 60 -8.90 0.91 6.10
CA ILE A 60 -9.18 2.06 5.24
C ILE A 60 -7.96 2.37 4.36
N MET A 61 -6.75 2.37 4.92
CA MET A 61 -5.53 2.59 4.16
C MET A 61 -5.31 1.55 3.05
N VAL A 62 -5.61 0.26 3.33
CA VAL A 62 -5.54 -0.81 2.32
C VAL A 62 -6.54 -0.55 1.18
N MET A 63 -7.77 -0.17 1.52
CA MET A 63 -8.83 0.10 0.53
C MET A 63 -8.52 1.32 -0.35
N ILE A 64 -7.95 2.39 0.23
CA ILE A 64 -7.50 3.57 -0.54
C ILE A 64 -6.29 3.22 -1.41
N ALA A 65 -5.38 2.38 -0.92
CA ALA A 65 -4.20 2.00 -1.69
C ALA A 65 -4.55 1.17 -2.94
N PHE A 66 -5.65 0.42 -2.92
CA PHE A 66 -6.00 -0.54 -3.97
C PHE A 66 -6.06 0.06 -5.39
N PRO A 67 -6.83 1.12 -5.69
CA PRO A 67 -6.88 1.69 -7.04
C PRO A 67 -5.52 2.22 -7.50
N ILE A 68 -4.75 2.79 -6.58
CA ILE A 68 -3.41 3.32 -6.85
C ILE A 68 -2.48 2.17 -7.24
N LEU A 69 -2.48 1.10 -6.44
CA LEU A 69 -1.60 -0.03 -6.61
C LEU A 69 -1.94 -0.85 -7.87
N LEU A 70 -3.20 -0.89 -8.30
CA LEU A 70 -3.57 -1.46 -9.60
C LEU A 70 -2.87 -0.73 -10.74
N VAL A 71 -2.89 0.61 -10.75
CA VAL A 71 -2.25 1.41 -11.79
C VAL A 71 -0.72 1.32 -11.68
N THR A 72 -0.16 1.42 -10.47
CA THR A 72 1.30 1.39 -10.30
C THR A 72 1.90 -0.01 -10.45
N SER A 73 1.09 -1.08 -10.43
CA SER A 73 1.55 -2.44 -10.76
C SER A 73 2.07 -2.55 -12.20
N VAL A 74 1.54 -1.73 -13.14
CA VAL A 74 2.07 -1.64 -14.50
C VAL A 74 3.53 -1.14 -14.50
N TRP A 75 3.86 -0.24 -13.57
CA TRP A 75 5.23 0.26 -13.43
C TRP A 75 6.19 -0.79 -12.87
N ASP A 76 5.70 -1.71 -12.05
CA ASP A 76 6.47 -2.85 -11.57
C ASP A 76 6.79 -3.84 -12.71
N ILE A 77 5.86 -4.07 -13.64
CA ILE A 77 6.12 -4.89 -14.84
C ILE A 77 7.22 -4.24 -15.69
N ASN A 78 7.12 -2.92 -15.91
CA ASN A 78 8.14 -2.18 -16.65
C ASN A 78 9.49 -2.16 -15.93
N PHE A 79 9.49 -2.12 -14.60
CA PHE A 79 10.69 -2.29 -13.79
C PHE A 79 11.30 -3.67 -14.02
N ILE A 80 10.53 -4.76 -13.92
CA ILE A 80 11.03 -6.14 -14.14
C ILE A 80 11.58 -6.34 -15.55
N ARG A 81 10.97 -5.75 -16.58
CA ARG A 81 11.48 -5.82 -17.96
C ARG A 81 12.83 -5.12 -18.10
N LYS A 82 12.95 -3.89 -17.59
CA LYS A 82 14.22 -3.13 -17.61
C LYS A 82 15.29 -3.73 -16.69
N PHE A 83 14.87 -4.42 -15.64
CA PHE A 83 15.74 -5.10 -14.69
C PHE A 83 16.57 -6.20 -15.33
N GLN A 84 16.02 -6.90 -16.33
CA GLN A 84 16.71 -8.00 -17.01
C GLN A 84 17.97 -7.54 -17.76
N THR A 85 18.12 -6.24 -18.03
CA THR A 85 19.21 -5.68 -18.83
C THR A 85 20.22 -4.84 -18.02
N GLN A 86 20.09 -4.75 -16.69
CA GLN A 86 20.97 -3.93 -15.85
C GLN A 86 21.98 -4.77 -15.05
N GLU A 87 23.28 -4.58 -15.30
CA GLU A 87 24.37 -5.32 -14.64
C GLU A 87 24.40 -5.12 -13.11
N HIS A 88 24.04 -3.93 -12.63
CA HIS A 88 24.06 -3.61 -11.20
C HIS A 88 23.20 -4.58 -10.37
N TRP A 89 22.16 -5.15 -10.97
CA TRP A 89 21.19 -6.00 -10.29
C TRP A 89 21.44 -7.50 -10.47
N ALA A 90 22.41 -7.88 -11.31
CA ALA A 90 22.61 -9.25 -11.76
C ALA A 90 22.78 -10.23 -10.59
N GLN A 91 23.50 -9.82 -9.54
CA GLN A 91 23.79 -10.66 -8.38
C GLN A 91 22.62 -10.83 -7.39
N LYS A 92 21.66 -9.90 -7.36
CA LYS A 92 20.51 -9.92 -6.43
C LYS A 92 19.15 -10.01 -7.12
N LYS A 93 19.15 -10.52 -8.37
CA LYS A 93 17.97 -10.64 -9.22
C LYS A 93 16.76 -11.28 -8.56
N ASN A 94 16.96 -12.46 -7.97
CA ASN A 94 15.87 -13.21 -7.34
C ASN A 94 15.26 -12.44 -6.16
N TRP A 95 16.09 -11.77 -5.37
CA TRP A 95 15.64 -10.96 -4.24
C TRP A 95 14.85 -9.74 -4.70
N ALA A 96 15.29 -9.05 -5.76
CA ALA A 96 14.55 -7.90 -6.29
C ALA A 96 13.19 -8.30 -6.87
N ILE A 97 13.12 -9.44 -7.59
CA ILE A 97 11.84 -9.98 -8.08
C ILE A 97 10.93 -10.31 -6.89
N LEU A 98 11.46 -10.97 -5.87
CA LEU A 98 10.70 -11.31 -4.67
C LEU A 98 10.21 -10.06 -3.93
N GLU A 99 11.02 -9.00 -3.86
CA GLU A 99 10.62 -7.72 -3.28
C GLU A 99 9.45 -7.08 -4.04
N ARG A 100 9.42 -7.19 -5.37
CA ARG A 100 8.31 -6.68 -6.20
C ARG A 100 7.05 -7.53 -6.09
N LEU A 101 7.18 -8.85 -6.12
CA LEU A 101 6.07 -9.78 -5.96
C LEU A 101 5.41 -9.65 -4.58
N THR A 102 6.16 -9.19 -3.58
CA THR A 102 5.66 -8.95 -2.22
C THR A 102 5.26 -7.49 -1.97
N LEU A 103 5.31 -6.63 -2.98
CA LEU A 103 5.00 -5.20 -2.86
C LEU A 103 3.52 -4.91 -3.14
N HIS A 104 3.09 -4.98 -4.40
CA HIS A 104 1.73 -4.64 -4.83
C HIS A 104 0.77 -5.84 -4.76
N PRO A 105 1.12 -7.05 -5.25
CA PRO A 105 0.15 -8.14 -5.36
C PRO A 105 -0.55 -8.51 -4.05
N PRO A 106 0.14 -8.62 -2.89
CA PRO A 106 -0.54 -8.97 -1.63
C PRO A 106 -1.54 -7.91 -1.18
N VAL A 107 -1.27 -6.64 -1.43
CA VAL A 107 -2.19 -5.54 -1.09
C VAL A 107 -3.42 -5.59 -1.98
N VAL A 108 -3.21 -5.80 -3.28
CA VAL A 108 -4.29 -5.93 -4.28
C VAL A 108 -5.18 -7.13 -3.94
N ILE A 109 -4.58 -8.28 -3.64
CA ILE A 109 -5.30 -9.49 -3.24
C ILE A 109 -6.11 -9.23 -1.96
N LEU A 110 -5.50 -8.65 -0.93
CA LEU A 110 -6.21 -8.36 0.32
C LEU A 110 -7.40 -7.42 0.09
N ALA A 111 -7.21 -6.34 -0.65
CA ALA A 111 -8.29 -5.40 -0.93
C ALA A 111 -9.44 -6.05 -1.71
N ILE A 112 -9.14 -6.90 -2.71
CA ILE A 112 -10.16 -7.67 -3.43
C ILE A 112 -10.92 -8.58 -2.46
N LEU A 113 -10.21 -9.31 -1.58
CA LEU A 113 -10.86 -10.16 -0.59
C LEU A 113 -11.75 -9.36 0.37
N MET A 114 -11.29 -8.20 0.85
CA MET A 114 -12.09 -7.31 1.70
C MET A 114 -13.37 -6.84 1.00
N ILE A 115 -13.30 -6.54 -0.31
CA ILE A 115 -14.48 -6.17 -1.11
C ILE A 115 -15.43 -7.35 -1.27
N LEU A 116 -14.92 -8.54 -1.59
CA LEU A 116 -15.72 -9.74 -1.83
C LEU A 116 -16.38 -10.29 -0.55
N PHE A 117 -15.70 -10.19 0.60
CA PHE A 117 -16.20 -10.62 1.90
C PHE A 117 -16.89 -9.50 2.68
N ASP A 118 -17.49 -8.56 1.95
CA ASP A 118 -18.22 -7.38 2.44
C ASP A 118 -17.32 -6.30 3.07
N ALA A 119 -16.99 -5.31 2.23
CA ALA A 119 -16.23 -4.12 2.63
C ALA A 119 -16.86 -3.39 3.84
N ARG A 120 -18.19 -3.48 4.04
CA ARG A 120 -18.88 -2.84 5.16
C ARG A 120 -18.47 -3.40 6.52
N ASN A 121 -17.98 -4.64 6.60
CA ASN A 121 -17.50 -5.20 7.86
C ASN A 121 -16.10 -4.68 8.24
N TYR A 122 -15.30 -4.30 7.25
CA TYR A 122 -13.94 -3.78 7.44
C TYR A 122 -13.88 -2.25 7.48
N ILE A 123 -14.92 -1.64 6.94
CA ILE A 123 -15.22 -0.21 6.93
C ILE A 123 -16.61 -0.08 7.57
N GLN A 124 -16.80 -0.70 8.74
CA GLN A 124 -18.01 -0.46 9.56
C GLN A 124 -18.05 1.03 9.83
N PRO A 125 -19.21 1.68 9.69
CA PRO A 125 -19.28 3.14 9.55
C PRO A 125 -18.54 3.79 10.72
N PRO A 126 -17.51 4.60 10.50
CA PRO A 126 -16.96 5.32 11.61
C PRO A 126 -16.54 6.70 11.16
N ASN A 127 -17.39 7.68 11.44
CA ASN A 127 -16.93 9.03 11.76
C ASN A 127 -15.95 9.59 10.71
N LEU A 128 -16.43 10.34 9.71
CA LEU A 128 -15.63 10.95 8.63
C LEU A 128 -14.26 11.51 9.09
N ILE A 129 -14.16 11.96 10.35
CA ILE A 129 -12.93 12.32 11.05
C ILE A 129 -11.88 11.19 11.05
N LEU A 130 -12.22 9.95 11.43
CA LEU A 130 -11.31 8.81 11.45
C LEU A 130 -10.84 8.43 10.05
N MET A 131 -11.72 8.53 9.04
CA MET A 131 -11.32 8.37 7.63
C MET A 131 -10.36 9.47 7.21
N ALA A 132 -10.67 10.74 7.49
CA ALA A 132 -9.80 11.88 7.18
C ALA A 132 -8.44 11.75 7.88
N PHE A 133 -8.41 11.29 9.12
CA PHE A 133 -7.19 11.02 9.87
C PHE A 133 -6.37 9.88 9.25
N SER A 134 -7.02 8.80 8.84
CA SER A 134 -6.38 7.66 8.15
C SER A 134 -5.78 8.11 6.81
N ILE A 135 -6.52 8.91 6.05
CA ILE A 135 -6.06 9.54 4.81
C ILE A 135 -4.83 10.41 5.10
N ALA A 136 -4.88 11.27 6.12
CA ALA A 136 -3.76 12.15 6.49
C ALA A 136 -2.50 11.35 6.84
N ILE A 137 -2.60 10.34 7.70
CA ILE A 137 -1.47 9.45 8.04
C ILE A 137 -0.91 8.79 6.79
N LEU A 138 -1.79 8.32 5.92
CA LEU A 138 -1.40 7.70 4.67
C LEU A 138 -0.60 8.68 3.79
N PHE A 139 -0.92 9.97 3.78
CA PHE A 139 -0.18 10.99 3.02
C PHE A 139 1.20 11.36 3.58
N ILE A 140 1.40 11.27 4.90
CA ILE A 140 2.61 11.76 5.57
C ILE A 140 3.91 11.20 4.93
N PRO A 141 4.08 9.89 4.71
CA PRO A 141 5.31 9.36 4.12
C PRO A 141 5.58 9.87 2.70
N PHE A 142 4.53 10.13 1.91
CA PHE A 142 4.69 10.64 0.55
C PHE A 142 5.29 12.04 0.54
N PHE A 143 4.77 12.95 1.36
CA PHE A 143 5.24 14.34 1.39
C PHE A 143 6.59 14.51 2.08
N ILE A 144 6.91 13.67 3.07
CA ILE A 144 8.15 13.80 3.86
C ILE A 144 9.31 13.02 3.24
N ILE A 145 9.06 11.83 2.67
CA ILE A 145 10.12 10.85 2.40
C ILE A 145 10.19 10.41 0.93
N ASP A 146 9.09 10.49 0.16
CA ASP A 146 9.11 10.03 -1.23
C ASP A 146 9.89 10.99 -2.13
N GLU A 147 11.02 10.51 -2.66
CA GLU A 147 11.91 11.32 -3.50
C GLU A 147 11.29 11.76 -4.82
N ARG A 148 10.22 11.10 -5.28
CA ARG A 148 9.49 11.55 -6.47
C ARG A 148 8.83 12.91 -6.25
N TRP A 149 8.41 13.17 -5.02
CA TRP A 149 7.89 14.47 -4.61
C TRP A 149 9.02 15.39 -4.13
N THR A 150 9.78 14.98 -3.12
CA THR A 150 10.73 15.87 -2.43
C THR A 150 11.87 16.35 -3.32
N LYS A 151 12.34 15.50 -4.25
CA LYS A 151 13.40 15.83 -5.22
C LYS A 151 12.89 15.99 -6.65
N ARG A 152 11.57 15.93 -6.87
CA ARG A 152 10.92 15.91 -8.21
C ARG A 152 11.51 14.85 -9.16
N TYR A 153 12.04 13.76 -8.60
CA TYR A 153 12.53 12.65 -9.41
C TYR A 153 11.35 12.05 -10.16
N LYS A 154 11.41 11.91 -11.49
CA LYS A 154 10.31 11.35 -12.29
C LYS A 154 9.02 12.20 -12.33
N TRP A 155 9.17 13.49 -12.59
CA TRP A 155 8.05 14.37 -12.91
C TRP A 155 7.63 14.18 -14.38
N PRO A 156 6.32 14.08 -14.74
CA PRO A 156 5.12 14.38 -13.94
C PRO A 156 4.47 13.15 -13.28
N GLU A 157 5.13 11.99 -13.22
CA GLU A 157 4.52 10.75 -12.69
C GLU A 157 4.06 10.92 -11.23
N ALA A 158 4.72 11.80 -10.45
CA ALA A 158 4.29 12.18 -9.11
C ALA A 158 2.88 12.81 -9.07
N LEU A 159 2.51 13.62 -10.08
CA LEU A 159 1.17 14.21 -10.18
C LEU A 159 0.10 13.14 -10.45
N ILE A 160 0.44 12.11 -11.23
CA ILE A 160 -0.45 10.97 -11.47
C ILE A 160 -0.72 10.23 -10.15
N VAL A 161 0.33 9.97 -9.35
CA VAL A 161 0.17 9.33 -8.03
C VAL A 161 -0.73 10.17 -7.11
N ILE A 162 -0.51 11.49 -7.07
CA ILE A 162 -1.36 12.42 -6.30
C ILE A 162 -2.81 12.36 -6.78
N GLY A 163 -3.04 12.45 -8.09
CA GLY A 163 -4.39 12.41 -8.68
C GLY A 163 -5.12 11.11 -8.38
N LEU A 164 -4.45 9.96 -8.56
CA LEU A 164 -5.01 8.65 -8.23
C LEU A 164 -5.34 8.53 -6.74
N PHE A 165 -4.47 9.07 -5.89
CA PHE A 165 -4.67 9.04 -4.45
C PHE A 165 -5.85 9.89 -4.00
N PHE A 166 -5.91 11.15 -4.45
CA PHE A 166 -7.03 12.04 -4.16
C PHE A 166 -8.33 11.46 -4.70
N GLY A 167 -8.34 10.96 -5.94
CA GLY A 167 -9.49 10.29 -6.53
C GLY A 167 -9.96 9.09 -5.71
N SER A 168 -9.03 8.24 -5.26
CA SER A 168 -9.38 7.09 -4.42
C SER A 168 -9.92 7.49 -3.05
N SER A 169 -9.34 8.51 -2.43
CA SER A 169 -9.78 9.01 -1.12
C SER A 169 -11.16 9.64 -1.19
N VAL A 170 -11.40 10.48 -2.21
CA VAL A 170 -12.69 11.12 -2.46
C VAL A 170 -13.75 10.08 -2.82
N SER A 171 -13.43 9.11 -3.68
CA SER A 171 -14.34 8.02 -4.03
C SER A 171 -14.77 7.22 -2.81
N LEU A 172 -13.85 6.96 -1.87
CA LEU A 172 -14.16 6.25 -0.64
C LEU A 172 -15.04 7.08 0.30
N LEU A 173 -14.73 8.37 0.49
CA LEU A 173 -15.54 9.29 1.30
C LEU A 173 -16.97 9.43 0.75
N ILE A 174 -17.13 9.57 -0.57
CA ILE A 174 -18.44 9.63 -1.23
C ILE A 174 -19.18 8.31 -1.06
N SER A 175 -18.48 7.18 -1.26
CA SER A 175 -19.09 5.85 -1.12
C SER A 175 -19.58 5.62 0.31
N GLU A 176 -18.80 6.03 1.32
CA GLU A 176 -19.24 5.97 2.72
C GLU A 176 -20.49 6.82 2.94
N ALA A 177 -20.43 8.11 2.58
CA ALA A 177 -21.53 9.04 2.80
C ALA A 177 -22.85 8.56 2.14
N LEU A 178 -22.77 7.97 0.95
CA LEU A 178 -23.91 7.41 0.23
C LEU A 178 -24.41 6.08 0.82
N LEU A 179 -23.52 5.18 1.26
CA LEU A 179 -23.90 3.85 1.75
C LEU A 179 -24.48 3.91 3.17
N TRP A 180 -24.05 4.88 3.98
CA TRP A 180 -24.38 4.95 5.40
C TRP A 180 -25.24 6.16 5.78
N GLY A 181 -25.51 7.07 4.85
CA GLY A 181 -26.36 8.24 5.09
C GLY A 181 -25.81 9.18 6.16
N VAL A 182 -24.48 9.14 6.40
CA VAL A 182 -23.81 10.02 7.36
C VAL A 182 -23.93 11.44 6.83
N PRO A 183 -24.54 12.37 7.59
CA PRO A 183 -24.63 13.75 7.15
C PRO A 183 -23.21 14.29 6.94
N ILE A 184 -23.04 15.05 5.85
CA ILE A 184 -21.75 15.66 5.48
C ILE A 184 -21.37 16.79 6.47
N TRP A 185 -22.18 17.00 7.50
CA TRP A 185 -22.09 18.05 8.52
C TRP A 185 -22.42 17.51 9.92
#